data_AF-A0A0G0TIN9-F1
#
_entry.id   AF-A0A0G0TIN9-F1
#
_cell.length_a   1.000
_cell.length_b   1.000
_cell.length_c   1.000
_cell.angle_alpha   90.00
_cell.angle_beta   90.00
_cell.angle_gamma   90.00
#
_symmetry.space_group_name_H-M   'P 1'
#
loop_
_entity.id
_entity.type
_entity.pdbx_description
1 polymer ?
#
loop_
_entity_poly.entity_id
_entity_poly.type
_entity_poly.pdbx_seq_one_letter_code
_entity_poly.pdbx_strand_id
1 'polypeptide(L)'
;MEWLQALKKGFKIKRIKRKRALALFALVVLLFISYFYIFKDLPSPTRLSSSATPQSSQIYDRKGKLLYTIFSNENRTKIPLSEIPKSVQYATIASEDKDFYRHGAIDLRGIIRSIVVITTKRELQGGSTLTQQLVKNSLLTPERTVQRKIKEIILSFATEALYSKNQILEMYLNQVPYGGTAYGIEAGAQTYFGKKAKDLTLSESALLAGLPEG
;
A
#
# COMPACT_ATOMS: atom_id res chain seq x y z
N MET A 1 7.24 57.14 39.32
CA MET A 1 7.87 55.83 39.04
C MET A 1 6.88 54.78 38.50
N GLU A 2 5.58 54.82 38.83
CA GLU A 2 4.59 53.82 38.39
C GLU A 2 4.20 53.88 36.89
N TRP A 3 4.13 55.08 36.29
CA TRP A 3 3.76 55.29 34.89
C TRP A 3 4.71 54.62 33.88
N LEU A 4 6.02 54.57 34.21
CA LEU A 4 7.04 53.90 33.39
C LEU A 4 6.92 52.38 33.43
N GLN A 5 6.45 51.81 34.54
CA GLN A 5 6.22 50.36 34.66
C GLN A 5 4.98 49.94 33.87
N ALA A 6 3.90 50.75 33.87
CA ALA A 6 2.70 50.52 33.08
C ALA A 6 2.99 50.53 31.56
N LEU A 7 3.77 51.50 31.09
CA LEU A 7 4.24 51.58 29.69
C LEU A 7 5.09 50.35 29.29
N LYS A 8 6.07 49.96 30.11
CA LYS A 8 6.89 48.76 29.86
C LYS A 8 6.05 47.47 29.86
N LYS A 9 5.04 47.37 30.73
CA LYS A 9 4.11 46.23 30.80
C LYS A 9 3.23 46.16 29.54
N GLY A 10 2.67 47.29 29.09
CA GLY A 10 1.93 47.39 27.83
C GLY A 10 2.75 47.05 26.59
N PHE A 11 4.01 47.51 26.53
CA PHE A 11 4.94 47.18 25.44
C PHE A 11 5.34 45.70 25.45
N LYS A 12 5.60 45.10 26.62
CA LYS A 12 5.86 43.66 26.77
C LYS A 12 4.64 42.83 26.35
N ILE A 13 3.42 43.21 26.74
CA ILE A 13 2.18 42.50 26.38
C ILE A 13 1.94 42.57 24.86
N LYS A 14 2.07 43.76 24.23
CA LYS A 14 1.97 43.89 22.76
C LYS A 14 3.04 43.07 22.03
N ARG A 15 4.27 43.03 22.54
CA ARG A 15 5.38 42.24 21.95
C ARG A 15 5.15 40.73 22.09
N ILE A 16 4.61 40.25 23.21
CA ILE A 16 4.24 38.84 23.42
C ILE A 16 3.09 38.43 22.50
N LYS A 17 2.03 39.26 22.40
CA LYS A 17 0.91 39.02 21.47
C LYS A 17 1.38 38.97 20.01
N ARG A 18 2.28 39.88 19.59
CA ARG A 18 2.89 39.88 18.25
C ARG A 18 3.75 38.64 17.99
N LYS A 19 4.57 38.22 18.95
CA LYS A 19 5.38 36.97 18.83
C LYS A 19 4.49 35.73 18.71
N ARG A 20 3.41 35.64 19.49
CA ARG A 20 2.42 34.54 19.40
C ARG A 20 1.70 34.55 18.05
N ALA A 21 1.28 35.72 17.56
CA ALA A 21 0.66 35.85 16.25
C ALA A 21 1.62 35.44 15.12
N LEU A 22 2.90 35.84 15.18
CA LEU A 22 3.93 35.40 14.23
C LEU A 22 4.19 33.90 14.29
N ALA A 23 4.22 33.30 15.48
CA ALA A 23 4.38 31.85 15.65
C ALA A 23 3.19 31.07 15.08
N LEU A 24 1.96 31.54 15.33
CA LEU A 24 0.74 30.96 14.74
C LEU A 24 0.74 31.10 13.22
N PHE A 25 1.11 32.27 12.69
CA PHE A 25 1.23 32.49 11.26
C PHE A 25 2.28 31.54 10.63
N ALA A 26 3.45 31.40 11.25
CA ALA A 26 4.48 30.46 10.80
C ALA A 26 3.99 29.00 10.84
N LEU A 27 3.23 28.60 11.88
CA LEU A 27 2.62 27.28 11.95
C LEU A 27 1.62 27.05 10.81
N VAL A 28 0.74 28.02 10.54
CA VAL A 28 -0.23 27.94 9.44
C VAL A 28 0.48 27.85 8.09
N VAL A 29 1.52 28.65 7.86
CA VAL A 29 2.34 28.58 6.64
C VAL A 29 3.02 27.22 6.52
N LEU A 30 3.56 26.68 7.62
CA LEU A 30 4.21 25.36 7.63
C LEU A 30 3.22 24.23 7.35
N LEU A 31 2.01 24.28 7.93
CA LEU A 31 0.92 23.35 7.64
C LEU A 31 0.42 23.47 6.19
N PHE A 32 0.38 24.69 5.65
CA PHE A 32 0.01 24.93 4.27
C PHE A 32 1.06 24.35 3.32
N ILE A 33 2.34 24.61 3.54
CA ILE A 33 3.43 24.04 2.75
C ILE A 33 3.43 22.51 2.85
N SER A 34 3.27 21.95 4.05
CA SER A 34 3.22 20.49 4.24
C SER A 34 2.01 19.86 3.57
N TYR A 35 0.84 20.52 3.60
CA TYR A 35 -0.35 20.10 2.87
C TYR A 35 -0.08 20.05 1.37
N PHE A 36 0.44 21.14 0.79
CA PHE A 36 0.79 21.15 -0.64
C PHE A 36 1.85 20.10 -0.96
N TYR A 37 2.83 19.88 -0.09
CA TYR A 37 3.86 18.87 -0.33
C TYR A 37 3.31 17.44 -0.29
N ILE A 38 2.41 17.13 0.64
CA ILE A 38 1.86 15.77 0.84
C ILE A 38 0.74 15.46 -0.16
N PHE A 39 -0.17 16.39 -0.41
CA PHE A 39 -1.37 16.13 -1.21
C PHE A 39 -1.20 16.44 -2.70
N LYS A 40 -0.12 17.12 -3.09
CA LYS A 40 0.21 17.30 -4.49
C LYS A 40 0.49 15.93 -5.14
N ASP A 41 -0.12 15.75 -6.31
CA ASP A 41 -0.01 14.55 -7.15
C ASP A 41 -0.50 13.25 -6.47
N LEU A 42 -1.49 13.35 -5.56
CA LEU A 42 -2.10 12.15 -4.97
C LEU A 42 -3.01 11.46 -6.01
N PRO A 43 -2.71 10.23 -6.43
CA PRO A 43 -3.52 9.51 -7.42
C PRO A 43 -4.88 9.13 -6.85
N SER A 44 -5.89 8.99 -7.70
CA SER A 44 -7.19 8.45 -7.28
C SER A 44 -7.10 6.94 -7.00
N PRO A 45 -7.63 6.44 -5.87
CA PRO A 45 -7.75 4.99 -5.62
C PRO A 45 -8.56 4.25 -6.69
N THR A 46 -9.45 4.95 -7.41
CA THR A 46 -10.25 4.34 -8.49
C THR A 46 -9.41 3.79 -9.64
N ARG A 47 -8.14 4.21 -9.76
CA ARG A 47 -7.19 3.64 -10.72
C ARG A 47 -6.90 2.15 -10.47
N LEU A 48 -7.02 1.68 -9.22
CA LEU A 48 -6.80 0.28 -8.84
C LEU A 48 -7.74 -0.70 -9.57
N SER A 49 -8.97 -0.26 -9.86
CA SER A 49 -9.98 -1.06 -10.56
C SER A 49 -10.16 -0.66 -12.03
N SER A 50 -9.37 0.29 -12.54
CA SER A 50 -9.52 0.78 -13.90
C SER A 50 -8.98 -0.22 -14.93
N SER A 51 -9.63 -0.32 -16.10
CA SER A 51 -9.15 -1.14 -17.22
C SER A 51 -7.82 -0.66 -17.83
N ALA A 52 -7.24 0.42 -17.30
CA ALA A 52 -5.97 0.96 -17.74
C ALA A 52 -4.76 0.17 -17.21
N THR A 53 -4.94 -0.75 -16.27
CA THR A 53 -3.86 -1.63 -15.79
C THR A 53 -3.39 -2.53 -16.94
N PRO A 54 -2.12 -2.44 -17.38
CA PRO A 54 -1.60 -3.22 -18.50
C PRO A 54 -1.83 -4.72 -18.30
N GLN A 55 -2.32 -5.39 -19.35
CA GLN A 55 -2.52 -6.83 -19.43
C GLN A 55 -1.64 -7.41 -20.55
N SER A 56 -1.17 -8.63 -20.36
CA SER A 56 -0.43 -9.38 -21.38
C SER A 56 -1.35 -9.98 -22.43
N SER A 57 -0.85 -10.12 -23.66
CA SER A 57 -1.49 -10.93 -24.70
C SER A 57 -0.88 -12.34 -24.69
N GLN A 58 -1.73 -13.37 -24.70
CA GLN A 58 -1.29 -14.77 -24.65
C GLN A 58 -1.61 -15.49 -25.96
N ILE A 59 -0.64 -16.26 -26.45
CA ILE A 59 -0.76 -17.09 -27.66
C ILE A 59 -0.82 -18.55 -27.22
N TYR A 60 -1.87 -19.26 -27.64
CA TYR A 60 -2.13 -20.65 -27.28
C TYR A 60 -2.11 -21.56 -28.51
N ASP A 61 -1.79 -22.84 -28.32
CA ASP A 61 -2.03 -23.87 -29.32
C ASP A 61 -3.50 -24.31 -29.37
N ARG A 62 -3.85 -25.19 -30.32
CA ARG A 62 -5.21 -25.74 -30.48
C ARG A 62 -5.70 -26.55 -29.27
N LYS A 63 -4.79 -27.01 -28.40
CA LYS A 63 -5.11 -27.76 -27.17
C LYS A 63 -5.17 -26.85 -25.94
N GLY A 64 -4.99 -25.54 -26.10
CA GLY A 64 -4.99 -24.57 -25.00
C GLY A 64 -3.69 -24.50 -24.21
N LYS A 65 -2.58 -25.05 -24.73
CA LYS A 65 -1.25 -24.90 -24.13
C LYS A 65 -0.70 -23.51 -24.46
N LEU A 66 -0.25 -22.78 -23.44
CA LEU A 66 0.39 -21.48 -23.62
C LEU A 66 1.71 -21.65 -24.37
N LEU A 67 1.87 -20.93 -25.48
CA LEU A 67 3.06 -20.94 -26.33
C LEU A 67 3.94 -19.72 -26.07
N TYR A 68 3.31 -18.55 -25.98
CA TYR A 68 4.02 -17.28 -25.84
C TYR A 68 3.17 -16.21 -25.16
N THR A 69 3.81 -15.30 -24.45
CA THR A 69 3.16 -14.16 -23.80
C THR A 69 3.84 -12.87 -24.24
N ILE A 70 3.05 -11.94 -24.80
CA ILE A 70 3.50 -10.63 -25.26
C ILE A 70 3.14 -9.61 -24.17
N PHE A 71 4.16 -8.93 -23.66
CA PHE A 71 4.03 -7.85 -22.68
C PHE A 71 5.19 -6.86 -22.86
N SER A 72 5.02 -5.63 -22.36
CA SER A 72 6.08 -4.62 -22.37
C SER A 72 6.99 -4.79 -21.15
N ASN A 73 6.56 -4.30 -19.98
CA ASN A 73 7.36 -4.35 -18.75
C ASN A 73 6.78 -5.32 -17.71
N GLU A 74 5.46 -5.49 -17.69
CA GLU A 74 4.74 -6.29 -16.70
C GLU A 74 3.96 -7.40 -17.41
N ASN A 75 4.30 -8.65 -17.11
CA ASN A 75 3.47 -9.78 -17.47
C ASN A 75 2.34 -9.91 -16.44
N ARG A 76 1.10 -9.60 -16.84
CA ARG A 76 -0.08 -9.70 -15.98
C ARG A 76 -1.25 -10.31 -16.73
N THR A 77 -1.99 -11.17 -16.06
CA THR A 77 -3.29 -11.66 -16.52
C THR A 77 -4.27 -11.59 -15.36
N LYS A 78 -5.32 -10.79 -15.51
CA LYS A 78 -6.34 -10.63 -14.49
C LYS A 78 -7.21 -11.88 -14.41
N ILE A 79 -7.39 -12.42 -13.21
CA ILE A 79 -8.35 -13.48 -12.91
C ILE A 79 -9.23 -13.09 -11.72
N PRO A 80 -10.52 -13.46 -11.72
CA PRO A 80 -11.42 -13.13 -10.62
C PRO A 80 -11.04 -13.91 -9.36
N LEU A 81 -11.27 -13.33 -8.18
CA LEU A 81 -10.94 -13.97 -6.90
C LEU A 81 -11.65 -15.31 -6.70
N SER A 82 -12.81 -15.51 -7.33
CA SER A 82 -13.54 -16.78 -7.31
C SER A 82 -12.81 -17.93 -8.02
N GLU A 83 -11.93 -17.63 -8.98
CA GLU A 83 -11.11 -18.63 -9.66
C GLU A 83 -9.76 -18.85 -8.97
N ILE A 84 -9.36 -17.97 -8.05
CA ILE A 84 -8.14 -18.14 -7.27
C ILE A 84 -8.39 -19.17 -6.16
N PRO A 85 -7.56 -20.23 -6.04
CA PRO A 85 -7.74 -21.24 -5.01
C PRO A 85 -7.74 -20.64 -3.60
N LYS A 86 -8.58 -21.17 -2.71
CA LYS A 86 -8.64 -20.72 -1.32
C LYS A 86 -7.31 -20.90 -0.59
N SER A 87 -6.53 -21.91 -0.96
CA SER A 87 -5.16 -22.10 -0.47
C SER A 87 -4.27 -20.89 -0.74
N VAL A 88 -4.33 -20.28 -1.93
CA VAL A 88 -3.58 -19.05 -2.25
C VAL A 88 -4.09 -17.89 -1.39
N GLN A 89 -5.40 -17.68 -1.37
CA GLN A 89 -6.01 -16.59 -0.60
C GLN A 89 -5.59 -16.65 0.88
N TYR A 90 -5.70 -17.83 1.49
CA TYR A 90 -5.35 -18.03 2.90
C TYR A 90 -3.85 -18.00 3.16
N ALA A 91 -3.03 -18.57 2.27
CA ALA A 91 -1.57 -18.51 2.41
C ALA A 91 -1.08 -17.06 2.35
N THR A 92 -1.56 -16.26 1.39
CA THR A 92 -1.22 -14.83 1.29
C THR A 92 -1.67 -14.05 2.51
N ILE A 93 -2.92 -14.23 2.96
CA ILE A 93 -3.41 -13.56 4.17
C ILE A 93 -2.59 -13.97 5.38
N ALA A 94 -2.31 -15.27 5.57
CA ALA A 94 -1.57 -15.75 6.73
C ALA A 94 -0.13 -15.22 6.77
N SER A 95 0.53 -15.09 5.61
CA SER A 95 1.89 -14.60 5.49
C SER A 95 1.98 -13.08 5.64
N GLU A 96 1.13 -12.35 4.91
CA GLU A 96 1.24 -10.89 4.77
C GLU A 96 0.46 -10.11 5.82
N ASP A 97 -0.75 -10.57 6.14
CA ASP A 97 -1.71 -9.80 6.92
C ASP A 97 -2.78 -10.69 7.57
N LYS A 98 -2.36 -11.46 8.59
CA LYS A 98 -3.19 -12.53 9.18
C LYS A 98 -4.55 -12.09 9.70
N ASP A 99 -4.71 -10.81 10.03
CA ASP A 99 -5.94 -10.22 10.57
C ASP A 99 -6.66 -9.36 9.51
N PHE A 100 -6.32 -9.50 8.21
CA PHE A 100 -6.79 -8.68 7.09
C PHE A 100 -8.29 -8.34 7.12
N TYR A 101 -9.13 -9.35 7.38
CA TYR A 101 -10.60 -9.18 7.42
C TYR A 101 -11.13 -8.53 8.71
N ARG A 102 -10.28 -8.31 9.72
CA ARG A 102 -10.66 -7.86 11.07
C ARG A 102 -10.25 -6.42 11.37
N HIS A 103 -9.40 -5.82 10.56
CA HIS A 103 -9.01 -4.40 10.69
C HIS A 103 -9.37 -3.61 9.42
N GLY A 104 -9.27 -2.28 9.49
CA GLY A 104 -9.45 -1.39 8.34
C GLY A 104 -8.16 -1.22 7.53
N ALA A 105 -7.93 -0.01 7.01
CA ALA A 105 -6.72 0.32 6.24
C ALA A 105 -5.39 0.07 6.96
N ILE A 106 -5.39 0.10 8.28
CA ILE A 106 -4.21 -0.07 9.13
C ILE A 106 -4.51 -1.11 10.22
N ASP A 107 -3.54 -1.98 10.49
CA ASP A 107 -3.53 -2.87 11.65
C ASP A 107 -2.74 -2.24 12.81
N LEU A 108 -3.45 -1.57 13.73
CA LEU A 108 -2.83 -1.00 14.93
C LEU A 108 -2.17 -2.07 15.82
N ARG A 109 -2.78 -3.26 15.90
CA ARG A 109 -2.22 -4.37 16.70
C ARG A 109 -0.95 -4.89 16.05
N GLY A 110 -0.93 -4.97 14.72
CA GLY A 110 0.23 -5.32 13.90
C GLY A 110 1.38 -4.35 14.06
N ILE A 111 1.11 -3.05 14.05
CA ILE A 111 2.12 -2.00 14.28
C ILE A 111 2.70 -2.12 15.70
N ILE A 112 1.86 -2.25 16.72
CA ILE A 112 2.36 -2.38 18.10
C ILE A 112 3.19 -3.66 18.24
N ARG A 113 2.71 -4.78 17.69
CA ARG A 113 3.42 -6.06 17.66
C ARG A 113 4.79 -5.91 16.98
N SER A 114 4.85 -5.28 15.81
CA SER A 114 6.11 -5.13 15.07
C SER A 114 7.11 -4.27 15.85
N ILE A 115 6.66 -3.19 16.51
CA ILE A 115 7.52 -2.37 17.38
C ILE A 115 8.05 -3.20 18.56
N VAL A 116 7.19 -3.99 19.22
CA VAL A 116 7.61 -4.86 20.34
C VAL A 116 8.63 -5.89 19.86
N VAL A 117 8.41 -6.55 18.71
CA VAL A 117 9.34 -7.56 18.18
C VAL A 117 10.68 -6.94 17.78
N ILE A 118 10.67 -5.77 17.13
CA ILE A 118 11.90 -5.05 16.77
C ILE A 118 12.70 -4.68 18.02
N THR A 119 12.04 -4.20 19.07
CA THR A 119 12.72 -3.77 20.31
C THR A 119 13.19 -4.95 21.17
N THR A 120 12.45 -6.06 21.21
CA THR A 120 12.74 -7.22 22.08
C THR A 120 13.60 -8.28 21.42
N LYS A 121 13.35 -8.59 20.14
CA LYS A 121 14.02 -9.67 19.40
C LYS A 121 15.04 -9.17 18.37
N ARG A 122 15.07 -7.85 18.10
CA ARG A 122 15.87 -7.24 17.02
C ARG A 122 15.59 -7.84 15.64
N GLU A 123 14.41 -8.43 15.47
CA GLU A 123 13.94 -8.97 14.20
C GLU A 123 13.04 -7.92 13.53
N LEU A 124 13.30 -7.65 12.25
CA LEU A 124 12.45 -6.79 11.42
C LEU A 124 11.17 -7.55 11.09
N GLN A 125 10.02 -7.04 11.52
CA GLN A 125 8.71 -7.57 11.17
C GLN A 125 7.89 -6.53 10.41
N GLY A 126 7.25 -6.96 9.33
CA GLY A 126 6.28 -6.15 8.59
C GLY A 126 5.08 -5.77 9.46
N GLY A 127 4.77 -4.47 9.51
CA GLY A 127 3.56 -3.94 10.15
C GLY A 127 2.55 -3.34 9.17
N SER A 128 2.74 -3.56 7.86
CA SER A 128 1.85 -2.99 6.83
C SER A 128 0.76 -3.98 6.43
N THR A 129 -0.43 -3.48 6.17
CA THR A 129 -1.60 -4.28 5.74
C THR A 129 -1.54 -4.61 4.25
N LEU A 130 -2.31 -5.61 3.80
CA LEU A 130 -2.46 -5.90 2.36
C LEU A 130 -2.96 -4.68 1.57
N THR A 131 -3.85 -3.87 2.15
CA THR A 131 -4.33 -2.62 1.54
C THR A 131 -3.19 -1.62 1.34
N GLN A 132 -2.33 -1.46 2.35
CA GLN A 132 -1.14 -0.60 2.26
C GLN A 132 -0.18 -1.09 1.18
N GLN A 133 0.02 -2.41 1.10
CA GLN A 133 0.89 -3.00 0.09
C GLN A 133 0.33 -2.84 -1.33
N LEU A 134 -0.98 -3.04 -1.52
CA LEU A 134 -1.66 -2.78 -2.80
C LEU A 134 -1.46 -1.33 -3.24
N VAL A 135 -1.73 -0.37 -2.36
CA VAL A 135 -1.56 1.06 -2.66
C VAL A 135 -0.10 1.39 -2.98
N LYS A 136 0.85 0.88 -2.19
CA LYS A 136 2.29 1.07 -2.38
C LYS A 136 2.72 0.61 -3.77
N ASN A 137 2.31 -0.59 -4.17
CA ASN A 137 2.80 -1.23 -5.39
C ASN A 137 2.08 -0.71 -6.66
N SER A 138 0.83 -0.28 -6.53
CA SER A 138 0.00 0.05 -7.71
C SER A 138 -0.19 1.55 -7.96
N LEU A 139 -0.11 2.40 -6.93
CA LEU A 139 -0.42 3.82 -7.06
C LEU A 139 0.77 4.74 -6.78
N LEU A 140 1.77 4.26 -6.04
CA LEU A 140 2.87 5.09 -5.57
C LEU A 140 4.19 4.69 -6.22
N THR A 141 5.16 5.60 -6.13
CA THR A 141 6.54 5.33 -6.55
C THR A 141 7.23 4.42 -5.53
N PRO A 142 8.28 3.68 -5.92
CA PRO A 142 9.01 2.77 -5.02
C PRO A 142 9.89 3.49 -3.96
N GLU A 143 9.95 4.83 -3.97
CA GLU A 143 10.84 5.62 -3.11
C GLU A 143 10.55 5.46 -1.61
N ARG A 144 11.54 5.08 -0.81
CA ARG A 144 11.34 4.88 0.64
C ARG A 144 11.43 6.21 1.44
N THR A 145 10.40 7.05 1.32
CA THR A 145 10.30 8.34 2.06
C THR A 145 9.13 8.39 3.03
N VAL A 146 9.25 9.23 4.07
CA VAL A 146 8.15 9.50 5.04
C VAL A 146 6.93 10.06 4.31
N GLN A 147 7.15 10.97 3.34
CA GLN A 147 6.08 11.54 2.53
C GLN A 147 5.32 10.45 1.76
N ARG A 148 6.01 9.51 1.09
CA ARG A 148 5.35 8.38 0.42
C ARG A 148 4.57 7.54 1.42
N LYS A 149 5.10 7.27 2.62
CA LYS A 149 4.39 6.48 3.64
C LYS A 149 3.11 7.19 4.14
N ILE A 150 3.13 8.52 4.27
CA ILE A 150 1.92 9.29 4.59
C ILE A 150 0.90 9.18 3.45
N LYS A 151 1.32 9.35 2.18
CA LYS A 151 0.45 9.15 1.01
C LYS A 151 -0.16 7.74 0.98
N GLU A 152 0.63 6.73 1.28
CA GLU A 152 0.21 5.32 1.36
C GLU A 152 -0.90 5.14 2.40
N ILE A 153 -0.73 5.70 3.60
CA ILE A 153 -1.74 5.65 4.67
C ILE A 153 -3.05 6.31 4.21
N ILE A 154 -2.99 7.53 3.67
CA ILE A 154 -4.17 8.28 3.22
C ILE A 154 -4.92 7.49 2.13
N LEU A 155 -4.19 6.98 1.13
CA LEU A 155 -4.76 6.21 0.04
C LEU A 155 -5.30 4.86 0.50
N SER A 156 -4.73 4.24 1.53
CA SER A 156 -5.24 2.99 2.10
C SER A 156 -6.61 3.20 2.74
N PHE A 157 -6.78 4.30 3.49
CA PHE A 157 -8.10 4.68 4.01
C PHE A 157 -9.11 4.94 2.90
N ALA A 158 -8.72 5.68 1.87
CA ALA A 158 -9.59 5.95 0.73
C ALA A 158 -9.95 4.66 -0.05
N THR A 159 -9.01 3.72 -0.16
CA THR A 159 -9.22 2.42 -0.83
C THR A 159 -10.22 1.57 -0.05
N GLU A 160 -10.08 1.46 1.27
CA GLU A 160 -11.00 0.69 2.12
C GLU A 160 -12.39 1.31 2.23
N ALA A 161 -12.52 2.61 2.01
CA ALA A 161 -13.82 3.28 1.91
C ALA A 161 -14.54 2.97 0.58
N LEU A 162 -13.80 2.63 -0.49
CA LEU A 162 -14.36 2.41 -1.83
C LEU A 162 -14.53 0.93 -2.19
N TYR A 163 -13.72 0.05 -1.62
CA TYR A 163 -13.66 -1.36 -2.00
C TYR A 163 -13.83 -2.27 -0.79
N SER A 164 -14.58 -3.35 -0.98
CA SER A 164 -14.67 -4.42 0.00
C SER A 164 -13.34 -5.16 0.14
N LYS A 165 -13.13 -5.84 1.28
CA LYS A 165 -11.93 -6.68 1.52
C LYS A 165 -11.67 -7.71 0.42
N ASN A 166 -12.73 -8.31 -0.14
CA ASN A 166 -12.58 -9.25 -1.25
C ASN A 166 -12.10 -8.57 -2.54
N GLN A 167 -12.61 -7.38 -2.86
CA GLN A 167 -12.12 -6.62 -4.02
C GLN A 167 -10.66 -6.19 -3.81
N ILE A 168 -10.28 -5.79 -2.60
CA ILE A 168 -8.89 -5.44 -2.27
C ILE A 168 -7.98 -6.66 -2.43
N LEU A 169 -8.39 -7.83 -1.93
CA LEU A 169 -7.62 -9.07 -2.07
C LEU A 169 -7.50 -9.50 -3.53
N GLU A 170 -8.58 -9.38 -4.32
CA GLU A 170 -8.55 -9.63 -5.76
C GLU A 170 -7.54 -8.71 -6.46
N MET A 171 -7.61 -7.41 -6.20
CA MET A 171 -6.71 -6.43 -6.80
C MET A 171 -5.26 -6.70 -6.37
N TYR A 172 -5.03 -7.01 -5.10
CA TYR A 172 -3.71 -7.37 -4.58
C TYR A 172 -3.12 -8.57 -5.32
N LEU A 173 -3.84 -9.70 -5.35
CA LEU A 173 -3.37 -10.92 -5.97
C LEU A 173 -3.19 -10.78 -7.48
N ASN A 174 -3.83 -9.83 -8.14
CA ASN A 174 -3.65 -9.55 -9.57
C ASN A 174 -2.57 -8.50 -9.87
N GLN A 175 -2.07 -7.77 -8.88
CA GLN A 175 -1.17 -6.63 -9.10
C GLN A 175 0.19 -6.79 -8.42
N VAL A 176 0.28 -7.59 -7.36
CA VAL A 176 1.53 -7.77 -6.62
C VAL A 176 2.61 -8.44 -7.49
N PRO A 177 3.87 -7.97 -7.44
CA PRO A 177 4.96 -8.64 -8.12
C PRO A 177 5.27 -9.98 -7.44
N TYR A 178 5.42 -11.04 -8.24
CA TYR A 178 5.88 -12.36 -7.78
C TYR A 178 7.36 -12.61 -8.14
N GLY A 179 8.01 -11.67 -8.82
CA GLY A 179 9.42 -11.74 -9.22
C GLY A 179 9.63 -11.52 -10.72
N GLY A 180 10.76 -10.90 -11.08
CA GLY A 180 11.07 -10.56 -12.47
C GLY A 180 10.00 -9.68 -13.10
N THR A 181 9.43 -10.15 -14.21
CA THR A 181 8.32 -9.47 -14.90
C THR A 181 6.95 -10.04 -14.54
N ALA A 182 6.84 -11.00 -13.61
CA ALA A 182 5.57 -11.63 -13.26
C ALA A 182 4.79 -10.79 -12.24
N TYR A 183 3.67 -10.19 -12.68
CA TYR A 183 2.77 -9.41 -11.86
C TYR A 183 1.40 -10.09 -11.78
N GLY A 184 0.96 -10.35 -10.56
CA GLY A 184 -0.26 -11.08 -10.28
C GLY A 184 -0.09 -12.61 -10.31
N ILE A 185 -1.00 -13.29 -9.63
CA ILE A 185 -0.91 -14.71 -9.30
C ILE A 185 -0.96 -15.61 -10.54
N GLU A 186 -1.70 -15.23 -11.59
CA GLU A 186 -1.75 -15.99 -12.83
C GLU A 186 -0.39 -16.00 -13.53
N ALA A 187 0.25 -14.83 -13.63
CA ALA A 187 1.61 -14.75 -14.16
C ALA A 187 2.59 -15.52 -13.28
N GLY A 188 2.49 -15.42 -11.95
CA GLY A 188 3.30 -16.20 -11.02
C GLY A 188 3.14 -17.71 -11.21
N ALA A 189 1.91 -18.22 -11.30
CA ALA A 189 1.64 -19.64 -11.51
C ALA A 189 2.23 -20.16 -12.83
N GLN A 190 2.13 -19.37 -13.89
CA GLN A 190 2.71 -19.70 -15.19
C GLN A 190 4.25 -19.66 -15.15
N THR A 191 4.84 -18.64 -14.53
CA THR A 191 6.30 -18.48 -14.43
C THR A 191 6.97 -19.59 -13.61
N TYR A 192 6.40 -19.94 -12.46
CA TYR A 192 7.04 -20.88 -11.53
C TYR A 192 6.64 -22.35 -11.77
N PHE A 193 5.44 -22.61 -12.32
CA PHE A 193 4.90 -23.96 -12.43
C PHE A 193 4.34 -24.30 -13.81
N GLY A 194 4.33 -23.37 -14.76
CA GLY A 194 3.82 -23.62 -16.11
C GLY A 194 2.33 -23.93 -16.18
N LYS A 195 1.53 -23.46 -15.21
CA LYS A 195 0.09 -23.76 -15.12
C LYS A 195 -0.76 -22.54 -14.74
N LYS A 196 -2.08 -22.72 -14.84
CA LYS A 196 -3.05 -21.68 -14.45
C LYS A 196 -3.10 -21.57 -12.92
N ALA A 197 -3.34 -20.37 -12.40
CA ALA A 197 -3.42 -20.14 -10.96
C ALA A 197 -4.53 -20.96 -10.29
N LYS A 198 -5.65 -21.19 -10.99
CA LYS A 198 -6.75 -22.04 -10.49
C LYS A 198 -6.35 -23.49 -10.21
N ASP A 199 -5.26 -23.97 -10.82
CA ASP A 199 -4.77 -25.34 -10.71
C ASP A 199 -3.59 -25.46 -9.71
N LEU A 200 -3.34 -24.42 -8.91
CA LEU A 200 -2.32 -24.44 -7.85
C LEU A 200 -2.71 -25.38 -6.71
N THR A 201 -1.76 -26.22 -6.30
CA THR A 201 -1.88 -27.03 -5.09
C THR A 201 -1.59 -26.20 -3.85
N LEU A 202 -1.84 -26.75 -2.67
CA LEU A 202 -1.54 -26.09 -1.39
C LEU A 202 -0.06 -25.70 -1.27
N SER A 203 0.86 -26.60 -1.61
CA SER A 203 2.30 -26.35 -1.47
C SER A 203 2.79 -25.24 -2.40
N GLU A 204 2.29 -25.21 -3.64
CA GLU A 204 2.64 -24.15 -4.60
C GLU A 204 1.98 -22.82 -4.23
N SER A 205 0.77 -22.86 -3.66
CA SER A 205 0.10 -21.69 -3.10
C SER A 205 0.94 -21.07 -1.97
N ALA A 206 1.46 -21.91 -1.07
CA ALA A 206 2.32 -21.47 0.02
C ALA A 206 3.64 -20.88 -0.49
N LEU A 207 4.24 -21.51 -1.50
CA LEU A 207 5.45 -20.96 -2.13
C LEU A 207 5.19 -19.58 -2.73
N LEU A 208 4.16 -19.44 -3.58
CA LEU A 208 3.84 -18.16 -4.21
C LEU A 208 3.45 -17.10 -3.19
N ALA A 209 2.77 -17.46 -2.10
CA ALA A 209 2.41 -16.51 -1.06
C ALA A 209 3.61 -15.87 -0.36
N GLY A 210 4.77 -16.54 -0.35
CA GLY A 210 6.01 -16.01 0.24
C GLY A 210 6.94 -15.32 -0.76
N LEU A 211 6.60 -15.24 -2.04
CA LEU A 211 7.43 -14.55 -3.04
C LEU A 211 7.26 -13.02 -3.05
N PRO A 212 6.04 -12.48 -2.90
CA PRO A 212 5.87 -11.05 -2.70
C PRO A 212 6.55 -10.60 -1.42
N GLU A 213 7.70 -9.93 -1.52
CA GLU A 213 8.29 -9.23 -0.38
C GLU A 213 8.30 -7.71 -0.61
N GLY A 214 7.92 -6.98 0.44
CA GLY A 214 7.68 -5.54 0.46
C GLY A 214 8.81 -4.65 0.94
#